data_AF-A0A512HWI4-F1
#
_entry.id   AF-A0A512HWI4-F1
#
_cell.length_a   1.000
_cell.length_b   1.000
_cell.length_c   1.000
_cell.angle_alpha   90.00
_cell.angle_beta   90.00
_cell.angle_gamma   90.00
#
_symmetry.space_group_name_H-M   'P 1'
#
loop_
_entity.id
_entity.type
_entity.pdbx_description
1 polymer ?
#
loop_
_entity_poly.entity_id
_entity_poly.type
_entity_poly.pdbx_seq_one_letter_code
_entity_poly.pdbx_strand_id
1 'polypeptide(L)'
;MRSAEVHTPGLRARDTFAVLVVCNANICRSPHLVALLRRALAGRHGTTRIALFDGGVNADPGRPACSRLARRLTSTRQDLERHRSTPVTADALDRADLVIATSRDERSLLAQLSPESRSRTFTAYEAIRLSSRLTESDYALSPGETAAERTARLIGLMHLQRSALSSAPTRRSPDDGRFDIPDAHLSAARHSEVARHVRSTADGLAEVLAALTGTQDP
;
A
#
# COMPACT_ATOMS: atom_id res chain seq x y z
N MET A 1 -30.73 -19.49 3.25
CA MET A 1 -29.67 -18.64 2.67
C MET A 1 -29.36 -17.53 3.67
N ARG A 2 -28.22 -17.60 4.37
CA ARG A 2 -27.79 -16.54 5.29
C ARG A 2 -26.98 -15.52 4.49
N SER A 3 -27.50 -14.30 4.40
CA SER A 3 -26.78 -13.13 3.88
C SER A 3 -25.48 -12.95 4.67
N ALA A 4 -24.34 -12.94 3.99
CA ALA A 4 -23.07 -12.60 4.60
C ALA A 4 -23.05 -11.10 4.86
N GLU A 5 -23.14 -10.69 6.12
CA GLU A 5 -22.90 -9.32 6.53
C GLU A 5 -21.44 -8.97 6.19
N VAL A 6 -21.27 -8.03 5.25
CA VAL A 6 -19.98 -7.44 4.93
C VAL A 6 -19.57 -6.63 6.15
N HIS A 7 -18.57 -7.12 6.88
CA HIS A 7 -17.95 -6.36 7.96
C HIS A 7 -17.18 -5.18 7.35
N THR A 8 -17.85 -4.03 7.25
CA THR A 8 -17.25 -2.76 6.81
C THR A 8 -16.35 -2.23 7.91
N PRO A 9 -15.02 -2.15 7.71
CA PRO A 9 -14.15 -1.51 8.69
C PRO A 9 -14.55 -0.05 8.82
N GLY A 10 -14.75 0.44 10.04
CA GLY A 10 -15.11 1.83 10.29
C GLY A 10 -13.96 2.76 9.94
N LEU A 11 -13.96 3.33 8.72
CA LEU A 11 -13.17 4.51 8.43
C LEU A 11 -13.64 5.59 9.40
N ARG A 12 -12.73 6.15 10.20
CA ARG A 12 -13.09 7.28 11.07
C ARG A 12 -13.52 8.43 10.15
N ALA A 13 -14.58 9.16 10.50
CA ALA A 13 -15.01 10.38 9.80
C ALA A 13 -13.91 11.46 9.88
N ARG A 14 -12.90 11.32 9.03
CA ARG A 14 -11.75 12.20 8.90
C ARG A 14 -11.65 12.56 7.42
N ASP A 15 -11.42 13.84 7.13
CA ASP A 15 -11.17 14.33 5.76
C ASP A 15 -9.82 13.85 5.18
N THR A 16 -9.13 12.96 5.89
CA THR A 16 -7.79 12.46 5.57
C THR A 16 -7.77 10.94 5.64
N PHE A 17 -7.47 10.33 4.51
CA PHE A 17 -7.26 8.90 4.31
C PHE A 17 -5.80 8.53 4.56
N ALA A 18 -5.56 7.69 5.56
CA ALA A 18 -4.24 7.34 6.07
C ALA A 18 -3.73 6.04 5.43
N VAL A 19 -2.59 6.11 4.74
CA VAL A 19 -1.97 4.96 4.06
C VAL A 19 -0.62 4.66 4.68
N LEU A 20 -0.47 3.44 5.21
CA LEU A 20 0.77 2.91 5.75
C LEU A 20 1.47 2.02 4.73
N VAL A 21 2.72 2.32 4.38
CA VAL A 21 3.56 1.47 3.53
C VAL A 21 4.60 0.74 4.37
N VAL A 22 4.68 -0.59 4.26
CA VAL A 22 5.52 -1.43 5.13
C VAL A 22 6.50 -2.26 4.32
N CYS A 23 7.77 -2.26 4.74
CA CYS A 23 8.74 -3.27 4.30
C CYS A 23 9.43 -3.92 5.51
N ASN A 24 10.47 -4.73 5.29
CA ASN A 24 11.15 -5.40 6.40
C ASN A 24 11.83 -4.41 7.37
N ALA A 25 12.79 -3.62 6.90
CA ALA A 25 13.67 -2.80 7.75
C ALA A 25 13.37 -1.28 7.70
N ASN A 26 12.41 -0.84 6.89
CA ASN A 26 12.06 0.57 6.71
C ASN A 26 13.22 1.51 6.32
N ILE A 27 14.16 1.02 5.51
CA ILE A 27 15.30 1.82 5.01
C ILE A 27 15.40 1.87 3.49
N CYS A 28 14.64 1.06 2.74
CA CYS A 28 14.80 0.98 1.28
C CYS A 28 13.46 0.99 0.53
N ARG A 29 12.71 -0.11 0.53
CA ARG A 29 11.50 -0.27 -0.30
C ARG A 29 10.38 0.69 0.09
N SER A 30 9.94 0.69 1.36
CA SER A 30 8.86 1.55 1.84
C SER A 30 9.16 3.06 1.78
N PRO A 31 10.33 3.59 2.24
CA PRO A 31 10.59 5.03 2.13
C PRO A 31 10.70 5.51 0.69
N HIS A 32 11.22 4.67 -0.21
CA HIS A 32 11.24 4.99 -1.63
C HIS A 32 9.83 5.07 -2.22
N LEU A 33 8.99 4.09 -1.90
CA LEU A 33 7.63 4.01 -2.39
C LEU A 33 6.80 5.21 -1.91
N VAL A 34 6.89 5.57 -0.62
CA VAL A 34 6.22 6.77 -0.08
C VAL A 34 6.72 8.05 -0.75
N ALA A 35 8.04 8.21 -0.93
CA ALA A 35 8.58 9.40 -1.58
C ALA A 35 8.09 9.55 -3.04
N LEU A 36 7.95 8.45 -3.77
CA LEU A 36 7.38 8.47 -5.12
C LEU A 36 5.88 8.74 -5.11
N LEU A 37 5.13 8.09 -4.22
CA LEU A 37 3.68 8.29 -4.09
C LEU A 37 3.34 9.74 -3.75
N ARG A 38 4.09 10.38 -2.83
CA ARG A 38 3.93 11.80 -2.51
C ARG A 38 4.03 12.69 -3.75
N ARG A 39 4.94 12.37 -4.67
CA ARG A 39 5.12 13.13 -5.91
C ARG A 39 4.04 12.83 -6.94
N ALA A 40 3.69 11.56 -7.12
CA ALA A 40 2.65 11.16 -8.06
C ALA A 40 1.26 11.71 -7.67
N LEU A 41 1.05 11.95 -6.38
CA LEU A 41 -0.17 12.56 -5.85
C LEU A 41 -0.05 14.09 -5.71
N ALA A 42 1.15 14.66 -5.79
CA ALA A 42 1.36 16.12 -5.72
C ALA A 42 0.84 16.77 -7.00
N GLY A 43 -0.37 17.31 -6.93
CA GLY A 43 -1.06 17.94 -8.06
C GLY A 43 -2.45 17.38 -8.32
N ARG A 44 -2.81 16.25 -7.71
CA ARG A 44 -4.18 15.73 -7.81
C ARG A 44 -5.12 16.50 -6.88
N HIS A 45 -6.31 16.85 -7.36
CA HIS A 45 -7.33 17.61 -6.63
C HIS A 45 -8.52 16.70 -6.29
N GLY A 46 -9.14 16.85 -5.12
CA GLY A 46 -10.22 15.94 -4.74
C GLY A 46 -10.78 16.13 -3.33
N THR A 47 -11.75 15.30 -3.00
CA THR A 47 -12.58 15.40 -1.79
C THR A 47 -11.91 14.86 -0.53
N THR A 48 -10.91 13.98 -0.63
CA THR A 48 -10.23 13.35 0.52
C THR A 48 -8.72 13.54 0.43
N ARG A 49 -8.08 14.04 1.50
CA ARG A 49 -6.61 14.17 1.56
C ARG A 49 -5.96 12.83 1.83
N ILE A 50 -4.83 12.53 1.19
CA ILE A 50 -4.09 11.28 1.43
C ILE A 50 -2.88 11.57 2.33
N ALA A 51 -2.85 10.96 3.52
CA ALA A 51 -1.70 11.00 4.43
C ALA A 51 -0.86 9.73 4.25
N LEU A 52 0.38 9.89 3.75
CA LEU A 52 1.32 8.81 3.55
C LEU A 52 2.37 8.74 4.65
N PHE A 53 2.51 7.56 5.24
CA PHE A 53 3.57 7.21 6.19
C PHE A 53 4.05 5.79 5.95
N ASP A 54 5.20 5.44 6.51
CA ASP A 54 5.79 4.11 6.38
C ASP A 54 6.33 3.57 7.70
N GLY A 55 6.63 2.27 7.70
CA GLY A 55 7.26 1.59 8.83
C GLY A 55 7.91 0.28 8.39
N GLY A 56 8.52 -0.42 9.35
CA GLY A 56 9.06 -1.75 9.11
C GLY A 56 8.76 -2.74 10.23
N VAL A 57 8.50 -4.00 9.84
CA VAL A 57 8.17 -5.09 10.76
C VAL A 57 9.38 -5.51 11.61
N ASN A 58 10.59 -5.28 11.12
CA ASN A 58 11.87 -5.53 11.79
C ASN A 58 12.79 -4.30 11.69
N ALA A 59 12.22 -3.10 11.80
CA ALA A 59 13.00 -1.87 11.72
C ALA A 59 13.71 -1.57 13.04
N ASP A 60 15.00 -1.26 13.00
CA ASP A 60 15.64 -0.54 14.10
C ASP A 60 15.22 0.94 14.00
N PRO A 61 14.84 1.61 15.10
CA PRO A 61 14.39 2.99 15.05
C PRO A 61 15.53 3.96 14.70
N GLY A 62 15.21 4.99 13.90
CA GLY A 62 16.09 6.14 13.67
C GLY A 62 17.19 5.94 12.62
N ARG A 63 17.24 4.80 11.92
CA ARG A 63 18.22 4.58 10.84
C ARG A 63 17.90 5.44 9.62
N PRO A 64 18.93 5.97 8.92
CA PRO A 64 18.71 6.68 7.67
C PRO A 64 18.25 5.72 6.57
N ALA A 65 17.62 6.27 5.52
CA ALA A 65 17.38 5.50 4.30
C ALA A 65 18.70 5.00 3.70
N CYS A 66 18.60 3.92 2.92
CA CYS A 66 19.72 3.26 2.26
C CYS A 66 20.48 4.28 1.39
N SER A 67 21.77 4.46 1.65
CA SER A 67 22.61 5.44 0.96
C SER A 67 22.67 5.23 -0.56
N ARG A 68 22.54 3.98 -1.02
CA ARG A 68 22.48 3.63 -2.45
C ARG A 68 21.21 4.16 -3.13
N LEU A 69 20.12 4.22 -2.38
CA LEU A 69 18.84 4.77 -2.84
C LEU A 69 18.92 6.30 -2.96
N ALA A 70 19.37 6.98 -1.90
CA ALA A 70 19.46 8.44 -1.84
C ALA A 70 20.41 9.02 -2.91
N ARG A 71 21.50 8.33 -3.22
CA ARG A 71 22.49 8.79 -4.22
C ARG A 71 22.02 8.70 -5.67
N ARG A 72 21.08 7.79 -5.99
CA ARG A 72 20.69 7.49 -7.38
C ARG A 72 19.42 8.21 -7.83
N LEU A 73 18.64 8.74 -6.90
CA LEU A 73 17.28 9.20 -7.17
C LEU A 73 17.16 10.69 -6.89
N THR A 74 17.61 11.50 -7.85
CA THR A 74 17.67 12.96 -7.72
C THR A 74 16.32 13.56 -7.34
N SER A 75 15.22 13.01 -7.87
CA SER A 75 13.88 13.49 -7.54
C SER A 75 13.55 13.27 -6.07
N THR A 76 13.60 12.05 -5.56
CA THR A 76 13.19 11.69 -4.17
C THR A 76 14.28 11.89 -3.11
N ARG A 77 15.45 12.40 -3.48
CA ARG A 77 16.62 12.50 -2.60
C ARG A 77 16.34 13.20 -1.28
N GLN A 78 15.68 14.36 -1.32
CA GLN A 78 15.42 15.15 -0.12
C GLN A 78 14.51 14.42 0.88
N ASP A 79 13.48 13.72 0.38
CA ASP A 79 12.60 12.90 1.22
C ASP A 79 13.39 11.77 1.90
N LEU A 80 14.27 11.12 1.14
CA LEU A 80 15.08 10.00 1.62
C LEU A 80 16.18 10.42 2.61
N GLU A 81 16.76 11.61 2.46
CA GLU A 81 17.76 12.13 3.41
C GLU A 81 17.12 12.49 4.77
N ARG A 82 15.87 12.97 4.75
CA ARG A 82 15.08 13.27 5.95
C ARG A 82 14.48 12.03 6.61
N HIS A 83 14.36 10.93 5.88
CA HIS A 83 13.76 9.69 6.35
C HIS A 83 14.49 9.12 7.59
N ARG A 84 13.70 8.61 8.54
CA ARG A 84 14.19 7.88 9.70
C ARG A 84 13.33 6.64 9.89
N SER A 85 13.97 5.49 9.98
CA SER A 85 13.25 4.22 10.10
C SER A 85 12.41 4.18 11.37
N THR A 86 11.19 3.64 11.25
CA THR A 86 10.22 3.54 12.33
C THR A 86 9.66 2.11 12.40
N PRO A 87 9.69 1.44 13.57
CA PRO A 87 9.03 0.15 13.75
C PRO A 87 7.52 0.26 13.56
N VAL A 88 6.91 -0.73 12.90
CA VAL A 88 5.44 -0.83 12.85
C VAL A 88 4.92 -1.28 14.22
N THR A 89 3.89 -0.59 14.71
CA THR A 89 3.16 -0.94 15.94
C THR A 89 1.70 -1.26 15.63
N ALA A 90 0.99 -1.89 16.57
CA ALA A 90 -0.45 -2.08 16.46
C ALA A 90 -1.18 -0.74 16.27
N ASP A 91 -0.84 0.29 17.06
CA ASP A 91 -1.39 1.64 16.90
C ASP A 91 -1.17 2.23 15.50
N ALA A 92 -0.03 1.95 14.86
CA ALA A 92 0.24 2.41 13.50
C ALA A 92 -0.70 1.74 12.49
N LEU A 93 -0.98 0.45 12.68
CA LEU A 93 -1.95 -0.30 11.86
C LEU A 93 -3.38 0.20 12.12
N ASP A 94 -3.73 0.46 13.37
CA ASP A 94 -5.07 0.93 13.75
C ASP A 94 -5.39 2.28 13.10
N ARG A 95 -4.40 3.17 13.04
CA ARG A 95 -4.51 4.48 12.38
C ARG A 95 -4.55 4.43 10.85
N ALA A 96 -4.16 3.32 10.22
CA ALA A 96 -3.98 3.23 8.77
C ALA A 96 -5.25 2.70 8.07
N ASP A 97 -5.98 3.54 7.36
CA ASP A 97 -7.16 3.12 6.60
C ASP A 97 -6.84 2.07 5.52
N LEU A 98 -5.63 2.11 4.96
CA LEU A 98 -5.08 1.12 4.03
C LEU A 98 -3.61 0.83 4.37
N VAL A 99 -3.25 -0.45 4.35
CA VAL A 99 -1.88 -0.90 4.60
C VAL A 99 -1.33 -1.61 3.35
N ILE A 100 -0.19 -1.13 2.86
CA ILE A 100 0.52 -1.67 1.70
C ILE A 100 1.82 -2.32 2.16
N ALA A 101 1.89 -3.64 2.09
CA ALA A 101 3.12 -4.39 2.31
C ALA A 101 3.93 -4.52 1.01
N THR A 102 5.26 -4.51 1.12
CA THR A 102 6.13 -4.71 -0.04
C THR A 102 6.31 -6.17 -0.43
N SER A 103 5.92 -7.12 0.43
CA SER A 103 5.90 -8.55 0.16
C SER A 103 4.80 -9.28 0.93
N ARG A 104 4.53 -10.52 0.54
CA ARG A 104 3.62 -11.44 1.25
C ARG A 104 4.12 -11.81 2.64
N ASP A 105 5.44 -11.94 2.84
CA ASP A 105 6.02 -12.21 4.16
C ASP A 105 5.75 -11.05 5.10
N GLU A 106 5.99 -9.82 4.64
CA GLU A 106 5.71 -8.62 5.42
C GLU A 106 4.20 -8.49 5.70
N ARG A 107 3.33 -8.78 4.73
CA ARG A 107 1.88 -8.86 4.94
C ARG A 107 1.50 -9.90 6.00
N SER A 108 2.15 -11.06 5.99
CA SER A 108 1.87 -12.15 6.93
C SER A 108 2.32 -11.82 8.34
N LEU A 109 3.44 -11.10 8.50
CA LEU A 109 3.90 -10.58 9.80
C LEU A 109 2.93 -9.53 10.35
N LEU A 110 2.45 -8.61 9.49
CA LEU A 110 1.44 -7.63 9.89
C LEU A 110 0.13 -8.29 10.34
N ALA A 111 -0.30 -9.34 9.65
CA ALA A 111 -1.49 -10.11 9.99
C ALA A 111 -1.38 -10.90 11.30
N GLN A 112 -0.16 -11.14 11.79
CA GLN A 112 0.12 -11.69 13.13
C GLN A 112 0.11 -10.58 14.19
N LEU A 113 0.65 -9.40 13.85
CA LEU A 113 0.70 -8.24 14.75
C LEU A 113 -0.71 -7.66 15.03
N SER A 114 -1.54 -7.52 14.00
CA SER A 114 -2.93 -7.08 14.12
C SER A 114 -3.82 -7.88 13.15
N PRO A 115 -4.50 -8.94 13.62
CA PRO A 115 -5.41 -9.72 12.79
C PRO A 115 -6.55 -8.89 12.16
N GLU A 116 -6.99 -7.84 12.85
CA GLU A 116 -8.06 -6.94 12.37
C GLU A 116 -7.63 -6.11 11.15
N SER A 117 -6.33 -5.86 10.97
CA SER A 117 -5.84 -5.11 9.81
C SER A 117 -5.91 -5.90 8.49
N ARG A 118 -6.16 -7.22 8.52
CA ARG A 118 -6.09 -8.11 7.34
C ARG A 118 -7.02 -7.69 6.20
N SER A 119 -8.20 -7.16 6.54
CA SER A 119 -9.21 -6.71 5.57
C SER A 119 -8.73 -5.48 4.77
N ARG A 120 -7.81 -4.70 5.33
CA ARG A 120 -7.24 -3.50 4.72
C ARG A 120 -5.74 -3.60 4.43
N THR A 121 -5.15 -4.79 4.54
CA THR A 121 -3.72 -5.02 4.26
C THR A 121 -3.53 -5.81 2.99
N PHE A 122 -2.83 -5.25 2.00
CA PHE A 122 -2.54 -5.88 0.71
C PHE A 122 -1.04 -5.76 0.41
N THR A 123 -0.48 -6.67 -0.40
CA THR A 123 0.78 -6.31 -1.05
C THR A 123 0.54 -5.24 -2.11
N ALA A 124 1.57 -4.50 -2.48
CA ALA A 124 1.44 -3.44 -3.48
C ALA A 124 0.88 -3.94 -4.82
N TYR A 125 1.35 -5.10 -5.30
CA TYR A 125 0.82 -5.72 -6.53
C TYR A 125 -0.57 -6.32 -6.34
N GLU A 126 -0.89 -6.87 -5.17
CA GLU A 126 -2.26 -7.30 -4.85
C GLU A 126 -3.24 -6.12 -4.95
N ALA A 127 -2.89 -4.96 -4.37
CA ALA A 127 -3.73 -3.77 -4.41
C ALA A 127 -4.00 -3.31 -5.84
N ILE A 128 -2.96 -3.19 -6.68
CA ILE A 128 -3.07 -2.82 -8.10
C ILE A 128 -3.96 -3.81 -8.87
N ARG A 129 -3.78 -5.11 -8.63
CA ARG A 129 -4.53 -6.14 -9.36
C ARG A 129 -5.99 -6.25 -8.90
N LEU A 130 -6.26 -6.02 -7.63
CA LEU A 130 -7.61 -6.08 -7.08
C LEU A 130 -8.41 -4.84 -7.43
N SER A 131 -7.79 -3.66 -7.41
CA SER A 131 -8.48 -2.43 -7.83
C SER A 131 -8.89 -2.48 -9.30
N SER A 132 -8.09 -3.12 -10.17
CA SER A 132 -8.43 -3.26 -11.59
C SER A 132 -9.61 -4.19 -11.87
N ARG A 133 -10.15 -4.87 -10.85
CA ARG A 133 -11.36 -5.71 -10.94
C ARG A 133 -12.62 -5.00 -10.47
N LEU A 134 -12.48 -3.80 -9.90
CA LEU A 134 -13.61 -2.95 -9.54
C LEU A 134 -14.19 -2.33 -10.81
N THR A 135 -15.50 -2.17 -10.82
CA THR A 135 -16.28 -1.65 -11.94
C THR A 135 -16.77 -0.23 -11.65
N GLU A 136 -17.21 0.49 -12.68
CA GLU A 136 -17.83 1.82 -12.51
C GLU A 136 -19.01 1.79 -11.52
N SER A 137 -19.80 0.71 -11.53
CA SER A 137 -20.87 0.52 -10.55
C SER A 137 -20.37 0.37 -9.12
N ASP A 138 -19.18 -0.19 -8.90
CA ASP A 138 -18.60 -0.26 -7.57
C ASP A 138 -18.19 1.13 -7.07
N TYR A 139 -17.67 1.98 -7.95
CA TYR A 139 -17.22 3.34 -7.62
C TYR A 139 -18.36 4.35 -7.46
N ALA A 140 -19.57 4.04 -7.90
CA ALA A 140 -20.74 4.89 -7.71
C ALA A 140 -21.04 5.07 -6.21
N LEU A 141 -21.37 6.31 -5.81
CA LEU A 141 -21.85 6.60 -4.47
C LEU A 141 -23.29 6.09 -4.31
N SER A 142 -23.53 5.35 -3.23
CA SER A 142 -24.89 5.03 -2.82
C SER A 142 -25.58 6.26 -2.22
N PRO A 143 -26.93 6.37 -2.26
CA PRO A 143 -27.64 7.48 -1.65
C PRO A 143 -27.27 7.65 -0.17
N GLY A 144 -26.77 8.83 0.20
CA GLY A 144 -26.34 9.15 1.57
C GLY A 144 -24.95 8.63 1.96
N GLU A 145 -24.24 7.91 1.08
CA GLU A 145 -22.88 7.42 1.33
C GLU A 145 -21.87 8.58 1.24
N THR A 146 -21.02 8.69 2.27
CA THR A 146 -19.89 9.62 2.27
C THR A 146 -18.73 9.09 1.44
N ALA A 147 -17.81 9.98 1.03
CA ALA A 147 -16.59 9.55 0.33
C ALA A 147 -15.76 8.54 1.14
N ALA A 148 -15.69 8.74 2.46
CA ALA A 148 -15.04 7.84 3.41
C ALA A 148 -15.67 6.44 3.42
N GLU A 149 -17.00 6.35 3.54
CA GLU A 149 -17.72 5.07 3.53
C GLU A 149 -17.55 4.35 2.20
N ARG A 150 -17.58 5.09 1.09
CA ARG A 150 -17.29 4.53 -0.25
C ARG A 150 -15.89 3.95 -0.30
N THR A 151 -14.87 4.67 0.15
CA THR A 151 -13.49 4.18 0.17
C THR A 151 -13.37 2.90 1.01
N ALA A 152 -13.99 2.86 2.19
CA ALA A 152 -13.99 1.67 3.06
C ALA A 152 -14.67 0.47 2.37
N ARG A 153 -15.81 0.70 1.71
CA ARG A 153 -16.52 -0.33 0.94
C ARG A 153 -15.67 -0.89 -0.19
N LEU A 154 -15.01 -0.03 -0.98
CA LEU A 154 -14.13 -0.47 -2.08
C LEU A 154 -12.96 -1.32 -1.58
N ILE A 155 -12.34 -0.94 -0.45
CA ILE A 155 -11.30 -1.74 0.22
C ILE A 155 -11.86 -3.11 0.66
N GLY A 156 -13.08 -3.12 1.20
CA GLY A 156 -13.81 -4.35 1.54
C GLY A 156 -14.04 -5.25 0.33
N LEU A 157 -14.44 -4.69 -0.82
CA LEU A 157 -14.60 -5.45 -2.07
C LEU A 157 -13.26 -6.03 -2.55
N MET A 158 -12.19 -5.25 -2.53
CA MET A 158 -10.84 -5.75 -2.84
C MET A 158 -10.46 -6.94 -1.92
N HIS A 159 -10.80 -6.85 -0.62
CA HIS A 159 -10.55 -7.93 0.32
C HIS A 159 -11.35 -9.20 0.00
N LEU A 160 -12.65 -9.08 -0.28
CA LEU A 160 -13.51 -10.20 -0.64
C LEU A 160 -13.02 -10.91 -1.92
N GLN A 161 -12.59 -10.13 -2.91
CA GLN A 161 -12.04 -10.62 -4.18
C GLN A 161 -10.66 -11.28 -4.03
N ARG A 162 -9.96 -11.07 -2.91
CA ARG A 162 -8.63 -11.66 -2.65
C ARG A 162 -8.67 -13.19 -2.69
N SER A 163 -9.70 -13.81 -2.13
CA SER A 163 -9.85 -15.27 -2.12
C SER A 163 -9.89 -15.86 -3.53
N ALA A 164 -10.53 -15.17 -4.47
CA ALA A 164 -10.58 -15.56 -5.88
C ALA A 164 -9.23 -15.45 -6.60
N LEU A 165 -8.24 -14.72 -6.05
CA LEU A 165 -6.86 -14.75 -6.56
C LEU A 165 -6.09 -16.00 -6.09
N SER A 166 -6.44 -16.56 -4.94
CA SER A 166 -5.79 -17.74 -4.37
C SER A 166 -6.29 -19.06 -4.94
N SER A 167 -7.52 -19.10 -5.48
CA SER A 167 -8.18 -20.34 -5.94
C SER A 167 -7.89 -20.77 -7.39
N ALA A 168 -7.08 -20.04 -8.15
CA ALA A 168 -6.75 -20.41 -9.52
C ALA A 168 -5.69 -21.54 -9.54
N PRO A 169 -5.96 -22.73 -10.12
CA PRO A 169 -4.99 -23.81 -10.14
C PRO A 169 -3.90 -23.52 -11.17
N THR A 170 -2.71 -23.11 -10.72
CA THR A 170 -1.53 -23.08 -11.58
C THR A 170 -0.75 -24.38 -11.42
N ARG A 171 -0.69 -25.20 -12.49
CA ARG A 171 0.32 -26.25 -12.66
C ARG A 171 1.68 -25.67 -12.24
N ARG A 172 2.39 -26.36 -11.31
CA ARG A 172 3.75 -26.06 -10.81
C ARG A 172 4.41 -24.86 -11.50
N SER A 173 4.35 -23.68 -10.88
CA SER A 173 5.34 -22.61 -11.09
C SER A 173 6.00 -22.36 -9.74
N PRO A 174 7.34 -22.34 -9.67
CA PRO A 174 8.04 -22.17 -8.41
C PRO A 174 7.79 -20.73 -7.93
N ASP A 175 6.86 -20.56 -6.99
CA ASP A 175 6.44 -19.31 -6.34
C ASP A 175 7.46 -18.14 -6.50
N ASP A 176 7.13 -17.27 -7.44
CA ASP A 176 8.01 -16.60 -8.41
C ASP A 176 7.99 -15.06 -8.24
N GLY A 177 7.90 -14.58 -6.99
CA GLY A 177 8.02 -13.14 -6.67
C GLY A 177 6.99 -12.21 -7.34
N ARG A 178 5.91 -12.76 -7.92
CA ARG A 178 4.92 -12.01 -8.73
C ARG A 178 4.14 -10.94 -7.97
N PHE A 179 4.15 -10.98 -6.64
CA PHE A 179 3.46 -10.02 -5.78
C PHE A 179 4.39 -9.30 -4.80
N ASP A 180 5.70 -9.52 -4.93
CA ASP A 180 6.70 -9.04 -3.99
C ASP A 180 7.62 -8.03 -4.70
N ILE A 181 7.89 -6.90 -4.05
CA ILE A 181 9.00 -6.03 -4.44
C ILE A 181 10.27 -6.69 -3.87
N PRO A 182 11.21 -7.16 -4.72
CA PRO A 182 12.39 -7.89 -4.25
C PRO A 182 13.24 -7.06 -3.26
N ASP A 183 13.91 -7.73 -2.32
CA ASP A 183 14.86 -7.04 -1.44
C ASP A 183 16.19 -6.76 -2.15
N ALA A 184 16.60 -5.48 -2.17
CA ALA A 184 17.76 -4.98 -2.88
C ALA A 184 19.11 -5.30 -2.21
N HIS A 185 19.13 -5.72 -0.95
CA HIS A 185 20.38 -5.76 -0.16
C HIS A 185 21.32 -6.94 -0.46
N LEU A 186 21.00 -7.76 -1.46
CA LEU A 186 21.84 -8.88 -1.87
C LEU A 186 22.92 -8.48 -2.90
N SER A 187 22.74 -7.40 -3.69
CA SER A 187 23.79 -6.88 -4.61
C SER A 187 23.49 -5.48 -5.20
N ALA A 188 24.49 -4.81 -5.79
CA ALA A 188 24.30 -3.49 -6.42
C ALA A 188 23.45 -3.51 -7.72
N ALA A 189 23.49 -4.60 -8.48
CA ALA A 189 22.66 -4.80 -9.68
C ALA A 189 21.17 -4.96 -9.32
N ARG A 190 20.89 -5.72 -8.25
CA ARG A 190 19.53 -5.87 -7.68
C ARG A 190 18.97 -4.53 -7.20
N HIS A 191 19.80 -3.58 -6.79
CA HIS A 191 19.35 -2.26 -6.34
C HIS A 191 18.70 -1.42 -7.46
N SER A 192 19.27 -1.42 -8.67
CA SER A 192 18.68 -0.72 -9.83
C SER A 192 17.36 -1.36 -10.25
N GLU A 193 17.33 -2.68 -10.24
CA GLU A 193 16.15 -3.45 -10.58
C GLU A 193 15.00 -3.19 -9.59
N VAL A 194 15.28 -3.23 -8.29
CA VAL A 194 14.29 -2.92 -7.25
C VAL A 194 13.81 -1.48 -7.35
N ALA A 195 14.69 -0.51 -7.65
CA ALA A 195 14.27 0.87 -7.85
C ALA A 195 13.26 1.03 -9.01
N ARG A 196 13.41 0.24 -10.08
CA ARG A 196 12.46 0.22 -11.21
C ARG A 196 11.12 -0.40 -10.82
N HIS A 197 11.14 -1.52 -10.10
CA HIS A 197 9.93 -2.15 -9.56
C HIS A 197 9.18 -1.18 -8.65
N VAL A 198 9.87 -0.57 -7.68
CA VAL A 198 9.27 0.41 -6.77
C VAL A 198 8.65 1.59 -7.54
N ARG A 199 9.28 2.07 -8.61
CA ARG A 199 8.72 3.15 -9.43
C ARG A 199 7.45 2.74 -10.15
N SER A 200 7.49 1.64 -10.91
CA SER A 200 6.30 1.14 -11.60
C SER A 200 5.14 0.84 -10.64
N THR A 201 5.46 0.33 -9.45
CA THR A 201 4.47 0.09 -8.40
C THR A 201 3.93 1.40 -7.80
N ALA A 202 4.75 2.44 -7.65
CA ALA A 202 4.30 3.75 -7.16
C ALA A 202 3.28 4.37 -8.10
N ASP A 203 3.53 4.33 -9.41
CA ASP A 203 2.63 4.88 -10.42
C ASP A 203 1.27 4.15 -10.39
N GLY A 204 1.29 2.81 -10.39
CA GLY A 204 0.05 2.02 -10.30
C GLY A 204 -0.71 2.24 -8.99
N LEU A 205 -0.01 2.33 -7.86
CA LEU A 205 -0.64 2.62 -6.56
C LEU A 205 -1.21 4.04 -6.49
N ALA A 206 -0.59 5.03 -7.15
CA ALA A 206 -1.15 6.38 -7.20
C ALA A 206 -2.52 6.39 -7.87
N GLU A 207 -2.70 5.63 -8.96
CA GLU A 207 -4.01 5.46 -9.59
C GLU A 207 -5.02 4.73 -8.69
N VAL A 208 -4.59 3.66 -8.00
CA VAL A 208 -5.45 2.98 -7.02
C VAL A 208 -5.92 3.96 -5.95
N LEU A 209 -4.99 4.72 -5.37
CA LEU A 209 -5.29 5.66 -4.31
C LEU A 209 -6.21 6.78 -4.78
N ALA A 210 -5.99 7.33 -5.99
CA ALA A 210 -6.85 8.34 -6.58
C ALA A 210 -8.28 7.82 -6.80
N ALA A 211 -8.43 6.63 -7.40
CA ALA A 211 -9.73 6.00 -7.64
C ALA A 211 -10.50 5.72 -6.34
N LEU A 212 -9.82 5.11 -5.35
CA LEU A 212 -10.41 4.79 -4.05
C LEU A 212 -10.91 6.03 -3.31
N THR A 213 -10.16 7.13 -3.36
CA THR A 213 -10.45 8.37 -2.63
C THR A 213 -11.29 9.38 -3.40
N GLY A 214 -11.51 9.14 -4.71
CA GLY A 214 -12.24 10.07 -5.57
C GLY A 214 -11.43 11.32 -5.91
N THR A 215 -10.11 11.20 -5.90
CA THR A 215 -9.20 12.28 -6.31
C THR A 215 -9.08 12.28 -7.84
N GLN A 216 -9.19 13.44 -8.45
CA GLN A 216 -9.10 13.65 -9.90
C GLN A 216 -7.72 14.20 -10.28
N ASP A 217 -7.31 13.96 -11.53
CA ASP A 217 -6.17 14.68 -12.11
C ASP A 217 -6.46 16.19 -12.18
N PRO A 218 -5.42 17.04 -12.12
CA PRO A 218 -5.58 18.49 -12.14
C PRO A 218 -6.23 19.05 -13.42
#